data_AF-A0A699Z0Y4-F1
#
_entry.id   AF-A0A699Z0Y4-F1
#
_cell.length_a   1.000
_cell.length_b   1.000
_cell.length_c   1.000
_cell.angle_alpha   90.00
_cell.angle_beta   90.00
_cell.angle_gamma   90.00
#
_symmetry.space_group_name_H-M   'P 1'
#
loop_
_entity.id
_entity.type
_entity.pdbx_description
1 polymer ?
#
loop_
_entity_poly.entity_id
_entity_poly.type
_entity_poly.pdbx_seq_one_letter_code
_entity_poly.pdbx_strand_id
1 'polypeptide(L)'
;MGAAVLDCRHSLHCSGCSLHQDLATPPQYQQGRLFFCNTLGLPDFPLVAGHLRYWRCRAKLAVRGTAAAPLIGLFRQGSHQVEPLPHCVAHHPSIQRAVAVIRQAMIKLRVPPYQEASGQGLLR
;
A
#
# COMPACT_ATOMS: atom_id res chain seq x y z
N MET A 1 -13.62 20.82 12.29
CA MET A 1 -12.36 20.33 11.69
C MET A 1 -12.64 18.93 11.15
N GLY A 2 -12.58 18.73 9.83
CA GLY A 2 -12.95 17.46 9.21
C GLY A 2 -12.00 16.34 9.62
N ALA A 3 -12.54 15.14 9.86
CA ALA A 3 -11.72 13.97 10.19
C ALA A 3 -10.70 13.71 9.06
N ALA A 4 -9.43 13.52 9.41
CA ALA A 4 -8.41 13.18 8.42
C ALA A 4 -8.65 11.74 7.91
N VAL A 5 -9.03 11.64 6.64
CA VAL A 5 -9.40 10.38 5.99
C VAL A 5 -8.49 10.17 4.77
N LEU A 6 -8.04 8.94 4.56
CA LEU A 6 -7.15 8.60 3.45
C LEU A 6 -7.88 8.68 2.10
N ASP A 7 -9.17 8.32 2.10
CA ASP A 7 -10.05 8.32 0.93
C ASP A 7 -9.43 7.51 -0.24
N CYS A 8 -9.21 6.23 0.02
CA CYS A 8 -8.59 5.30 -0.91
C CYS A 8 -9.59 4.25 -1.37
N ARG A 9 -9.87 4.18 -2.67
CA ARG A 9 -10.76 3.17 -3.26
C ARG A 9 -10.34 1.71 -3.04
N HIS A 10 -9.08 1.47 -2.65
CA HIS A 10 -8.56 0.12 -2.41
C HIS A 10 -8.69 -0.33 -0.95
N SER A 11 -9.20 0.52 -0.05
CA SER A 11 -9.21 0.28 1.41
C SER A 11 -9.87 -1.02 1.84
N LEU A 12 -10.82 -1.53 1.05
CA LEU A 12 -11.55 -2.77 1.37
C LEU A 12 -10.76 -4.05 1.04
N HIS A 13 -9.86 -4.02 0.07
CA HIS A 13 -9.24 -5.23 -0.48
C HIS A 13 -7.70 -5.22 -0.42
N CYS A 14 -7.09 -4.06 -0.29
CA CYS A 14 -5.63 -3.89 -0.25
C CYS A 14 -5.09 -3.98 1.18
N SER A 15 -4.05 -4.79 1.38
CA SER A 15 -3.34 -4.92 2.66
C SER A 15 -2.37 -3.77 2.98
N GLY A 16 -2.36 -2.70 2.18
CA GLY A 16 -1.30 -1.70 2.21
C GLY A 16 -1.35 -0.69 3.36
N CYS A 17 -2.55 -0.33 3.83
CA CYS A 17 -2.77 0.66 4.90
C CYS A 17 -3.73 0.06 5.93
N SER A 18 -3.33 0.04 7.21
CA SER A 18 -4.15 -0.54 8.29
C SER A 18 -5.19 0.43 8.85
N LEU A 19 -5.07 1.72 8.55
CA LEU A 19 -5.99 2.77 8.97
C LEU A 19 -6.37 3.65 7.77
N HIS A 20 -7.64 4.02 7.71
CA HIS A 20 -8.21 4.85 6.65
C HIS A 20 -8.95 6.08 7.18
N GLN A 21 -9.31 6.08 8.46
CA GLN A 21 -10.05 7.12 9.15
C GLN A 21 -9.28 7.52 10.42
N ASP A 22 -9.72 8.60 11.06
CA ASP A 22 -9.17 9.12 12.30
C ASP A 22 -7.64 9.36 12.26
N LEU A 23 -7.11 9.70 11.08
CA LEU A 23 -5.66 9.83 10.89
C LEU A 23 -5.05 11.02 11.63
N ALA A 24 -5.87 11.97 12.06
CA ALA A 24 -5.46 13.11 12.89
C ALA A 24 -5.26 12.69 14.36
N THR A 25 -5.87 11.59 14.78
CA THR A 25 -5.82 11.05 16.14
C THR A 25 -5.84 9.52 16.11
N PRO A 26 -4.83 8.88 15.49
CA PRO A 26 -4.87 7.44 15.27
C PRO A 26 -4.77 6.68 16.61
N PRO A 27 -5.38 5.49 16.72
CA PRO A 27 -5.40 4.72 17.97
C PRO A 27 -3.99 4.40 18.49
N GLN A 28 -3.00 4.21 17.61
CA GLN A 28 -1.61 3.95 18.01
C GLN A 28 -0.99 5.15 18.74
N TYR A 29 -1.35 6.39 18.34
CA TYR A 29 -0.89 7.59 19.03
C TYR A 29 -1.50 7.69 20.42
N GLN A 30 -2.81 7.44 20.55
CA GLN A 30 -3.48 7.45 21.86
C GLN A 30 -2.93 6.35 22.79
N GLN A 31 -2.74 5.13 22.28
CA GLN A 31 -2.14 4.03 23.03
C GLN A 31 -0.70 4.35 23.47
N GLY A 32 0.11 4.91 22.56
CA GLY A 32 1.47 5.34 22.88
C GLY A 32 1.48 6.42 23.97
N ARG A 33 0.65 7.45 23.82
CA ARG A 33 0.52 8.51 24.84
C ARG A 33 0.13 7.98 26.20
N LEU A 34 -0.90 7.15 26.27
CA LEU A 34 -1.34 6.55 27.54
C LEU A 34 -0.20 5.75 28.18
N PHE A 35 0.52 4.95 27.40
CA PHE A 35 1.66 4.20 27.91
C PHE A 35 2.79 5.10 28.42
N PHE A 36 3.28 6.04 27.60
CA PHE A 36 4.42 6.86 27.98
C PHE A 36 4.09 7.88 29.08
N CYS A 37 2.93 8.52 29.02
CA CYS A 37 2.54 9.55 29.98
C CYS A 37 2.03 8.95 31.29
N ASN A 38 1.10 7.99 31.20
CA ASN A 38 0.40 7.51 32.40
C ASN A 38 1.14 6.34 33.07
N THR A 39 1.77 5.46 32.29
CA THR A 39 2.49 4.31 32.85
C THR A 39 3.93 4.66 33.21
N LEU A 40 4.62 5.46 32.40
CA LEU A 40 6.03 5.80 32.60
C LEU A 40 6.27 7.22 33.16
N GLY A 41 5.23 8.05 33.31
CA GLY A 41 5.34 9.39 33.88
C GLY A 41 6.09 10.40 33.00
N LEU A 42 6.23 10.14 31.69
CA LEU A 42 6.88 11.08 30.78
C LEU A 42 5.97 12.27 30.45
N PRO A 43 6.54 13.44 30.11
CA PRO A 43 5.77 14.58 29.63
C PRO A 43 4.97 14.24 28.36
N ASP A 44 3.84 14.92 28.20
CA ASP A 44 3.01 14.78 27.00
C ASP A 44 3.74 15.26 25.73
N PHE A 45 3.34 14.71 24.58
CA PHE A 45 3.96 14.98 23.29
C PHE A 45 2.93 15.04 22.16
N PRO A 46 3.11 15.96 21.19
CA PRO A 46 2.19 16.11 20.07
C PRO A 46 2.38 14.99 19.04
N LEU A 47 1.32 14.70 18.29
CA LEU A 47 1.42 13.91 17.07
C LEU A 47 2.03 14.78 15.97
N VAL A 48 3.16 14.35 15.41
CA VAL A 48 3.72 14.95 14.19
C VAL A 48 3.38 14.04 13.01
N ALA A 49 2.47 14.49 12.16
CA ALA A 49 2.03 13.77 10.97
C ALA A 49 2.57 14.45 9.70
N GLY A 50 3.02 13.64 8.74
CA GLY A 50 3.40 14.09 7.40
C GLY A 50 2.21 14.17 6.44
N HIS A 51 2.51 14.26 5.14
CA HIS A 51 1.49 14.24 4.09
C HIS A 51 0.64 12.96 4.12
N LEU A 52 -0.67 13.10 4.05
CA LEU A 52 -1.60 11.96 4.00
C LEU A 52 -1.57 11.21 2.66
N ARG A 53 -1.16 11.89 1.59
CA ARG A 53 -1.12 11.36 0.22
C ARG A 53 0.31 11.41 -0.32
N TYR A 54 0.62 10.49 -1.22
CA TYR A 54 1.86 10.42 -2.00
C TYR A 54 3.16 10.28 -1.18
N TRP A 55 3.06 9.93 0.10
CA TRP A 55 4.20 9.85 1.01
C TRP A 55 5.08 8.60 0.80
N ARG A 56 4.58 7.54 0.15
CA ARG A 56 5.40 6.36 -0.18
C ARG A 56 6.19 6.60 -1.46
N CYS A 57 7.52 6.67 -1.30
CA CYS A 57 8.47 6.78 -2.42
C CYS A 57 9.07 5.43 -2.85
N ARG A 58 8.72 4.33 -2.17
CA ARG A 58 9.15 2.97 -2.50
C ARG A 58 7.94 2.02 -2.47
N ALA A 59 7.88 1.11 -3.44
CA ALA A 59 6.87 0.04 -3.48
C ALA A 59 7.52 -1.29 -3.89
N LYS A 60 7.12 -2.37 -3.22
CA LYS A 60 7.37 -3.76 -3.63
C LYS A 60 6.01 -4.34 -3.98
N LEU A 61 5.78 -4.57 -5.27
CA LEU A 61 4.49 -5.03 -5.79
C LEU A 61 4.67 -6.41 -6.39
N ALA A 62 3.74 -7.30 -6.10
CA ALA A 62 3.70 -8.63 -6.68
C ALA A 62 3.14 -8.59 -8.10
N VAL A 63 3.67 -9.47 -8.95
CA VAL A 63 3.28 -9.59 -10.36
C VAL A 63 2.67 -10.98 -10.60
N ARG A 64 1.38 -11.02 -10.95
CA ARG A 64 0.60 -12.25 -11.24
C ARG A 64 -0.21 -12.08 -12.53
N GLY A 65 -1.15 -12.98 -12.80
CA GLY A 65 -2.00 -12.96 -13.99
C GLY A 65 -1.32 -13.66 -15.18
N THR A 66 -1.50 -13.12 -16.38
CA THR A 66 -0.92 -13.68 -17.60
C THR A 66 -0.06 -12.65 -18.34
N ALA A 67 0.73 -13.08 -19.31
CA ALA A 67 1.50 -12.16 -20.15
C ALA A 67 0.62 -11.18 -20.94
N ALA A 68 -0.62 -11.57 -21.28
CA ALA A 68 -1.59 -10.70 -21.96
C ALA A 68 -2.36 -9.77 -21.00
N ALA A 69 -2.58 -10.23 -19.76
CA ALA A 69 -3.30 -9.49 -18.73
C ALA A 69 -2.57 -9.58 -17.38
N PRO A 70 -1.41 -8.91 -17.25
CA PRO A 70 -0.65 -8.95 -16.01
C PRO A 70 -1.39 -8.22 -14.89
N LEU A 71 -1.22 -8.66 -13.66
CA LEU A 71 -1.73 -8.01 -12.45
C LEU A 71 -0.52 -7.54 -11.64
N ILE A 72 -0.46 -6.25 -11.30
CA ILE A 72 0.63 -5.65 -10.52
C ILE A 72 0.01 -4.95 -9.32
N GLY A 73 0.35 -5.38 -8.10
CA GLY A 73 -0.28 -4.85 -6.89
C GLY A 73 0.20 -5.47 -5.60
N LEU A 74 -0.63 -5.39 -4.56
CA LEU A 74 -0.36 -6.04 -3.26
C LEU A 74 -1.24 -7.28 -3.12
N PHE A 75 -0.86 -8.18 -2.22
CA PHE A 75 -1.74 -9.28 -1.87
C PHE A 75 -2.93 -8.82 -1.04
N ARG A 76 -4.10 -9.41 -1.26
CA ARG A 76 -5.24 -9.29 -0.34
C ARG A 76 -4.86 -9.88 1.01
N GLN A 77 -5.34 -9.26 2.09
CA GLN A 77 -5.05 -9.70 3.45
C GLN A 77 -5.40 -11.19 3.63
N GLY A 78 -4.47 -11.97 4.19
CA GLY A 78 -4.66 -13.40 4.41
C GLY A 78 -4.57 -14.29 3.17
N SER A 79 -4.03 -13.79 2.04
CA SER A 79 -3.89 -14.58 0.80
C SER A 79 -2.64 -14.20 -0.01
N HIS A 80 -2.36 -14.96 -1.08
CA HIS A 80 -1.44 -14.57 -2.16
C HIS A 80 -2.16 -14.14 -3.45
N GLN A 81 -3.44 -13.75 -3.34
CA GLN A 81 -4.18 -13.18 -4.47
C GLN A 81 -3.79 -11.70 -4.64
N VAL A 82 -3.30 -11.33 -5.82
CA VAL A 82 -2.91 -9.95 -6.10
C VAL A 82 -4.14 -9.09 -6.37
N GLU A 83 -4.27 -8.02 -5.60
CA GLU A 83 -5.17 -6.90 -5.85
C GLU A 83 -4.40 -5.80 -6.61
N PRO A 84 -4.74 -5.52 -7.89
CA PRO A 84 -4.12 -4.41 -8.62
C PRO A 84 -4.36 -3.08 -7.91
N LEU A 85 -3.36 -2.19 -7.93
CA LEU A 85 -3.46 -0.90 -7.23
C LEU A 85 -3.30 0.32 -8.16
N PRO A 86 -4.18 0.51 -9.17
CA PRO A 86 -4.13 1.72 -9.98
C PRO A 86 -4.57 2.92 -9.12
N HIS A 87 -3.89 4.05 -9.17
CA HIS A 87 -4.29 5.26 -8.40
C HIS A 87 -4.22 5.08 -6.88
N CYS A 88 -3.29 4.28 -6.36
CA CYS A 88 -2.99 4.25 -4.92
C CYS A 88 -2.62 5.64 -4.41
N VAL A 89 -3.42 6.21 -3.51
CA VAL A 89 -3.24 7.55 -2.97
C VAL A 89 -2.00 7.69 -2.08
N ALA A 90 -1.46 6.58 -1.56
CA ALA A 90 -0.23 6.59 -0.79
C ALA A 90 1.04 6.62 -1.66
N HIS A 91 0.98 6.09 -2.89
CA HIS A 91 2.14 6.02 -3.79
C HIS A 91 2.45 7.36 -4.44
N HIS A 92 3.70 7.79 -4.38
CA HIS A 92 4.18 8.91 -5.19
C HIS A 92 3.82 8.71 -6.68
N PRO A 93 3.41 9.75 -7.43
CA PRO A 93 3.00 9.62 -8.84
C PRO A 93 4.00 8.90 -9.74
N SER A 94 5.31 9.04 -9.48
CA SER A 94 6.36 8.32 -10.23
C SER A 94 6.24 6.79 -10.14
N ILE A 95 5.79 6.24 -9.00
CA ILE A 95 5.59 4.79 -8.84
C ILE A 95 4.48 4.32 -9.78
N GLN A 96 3.38 5.08 -9.86
CA GLN A 96 2.27 4.71 -10.73
C GLN A 96 2.65 4.78 -12.20
N ARG A 97 3.43 5.80 -12.60
CA ARG A 97 3.98 5.88 -13.96
C ARG A 97 4.89 4.69 -14.27
N ALA A 98 5.76 4.30 -13.34
CA ALA A 98 6.62 3.13 -13.51
C ALA A 98 5.81 1.84 -13.66
N VAL A 99 4.79 1.62 -12.81
CA VAL A 99 3.89 0.46 -12.91
C VAL A 99 3.18 0.41 -14.26
N ALA A 100 2.70 1.56 -14.78
CA ALA A 100 2.06 1.61 -16.09
C ALA A 100 3.02 1.22 -17.23
N VAL A 101 4.25 1.73 -17.22
CA VAL A 101 5.29 1.40 -18.21
C VAL A 101 5.67 -0.09 -18.11
N ILE A 102 5.89 -0.61 -16.90
CA ILE A 102 6.21 -2.03 -16.69
C ILE A 102 5.08 -2.91 -17.22
N ARG A 103 3.82 -2.59 -16.89
CA ARG A 103 2.64 -3.33 -17.39
C ARG A 103 2.60 -3.37 -18.92
N GLN A 104 2.82 -2.22 -19.57
CA GLN A 104 2.86 -2.12 -21.03
C GLN A 104 4.00 -2.95 -21.63
N ALA A 105 5.20 -2.87 -21.04
CA ALA A 105 6.36 -3.63 -21.48
C ALA A 105 6.11 -5.15 -21.37
N MET A 106 5.50 -5.61 -20.26
CA MET A 106 5.14 -7.02 -20.09
C MET A 106 4.21 -7.51 -21.21
N ILE A 107 3.18 -6.74 -21.54
CA ILE A 107 2.21 -7.11 -22.58
C ILE A 107 2.89 -7.15 -23.95
N LYS A 108 3.65 -6.10 -24.30
CA LYS A 108 4.32 -5.98 -25.60
C LYS A 108 5.37 -7.07 -25.82
N LEU A 109 6.14 -7.39 -24.77
CA LEU A 109 7.23 -8.37 -24.83
C LEU A 109 6.80 -9.78 -24.40
N ARG A 110 5.51 -9.98 -24.12
CA ARG A 110 4.94 -11.26 -23.64
C ARG A 110 5.69 -11.83 -22.42
N VAL A 111 6.11 -10.98 -21.49
CA VAL A 111 6.83 -11.41 -20.27
C VAL A 111 5.86 -12.17 -19.35
N PRO A 112 6.12 -13.46 -19.03
CA PRO A 112 5.26 -14.22 -18.15
C PRO A 112 5.43 -13.78 -16.69
N PRO A 113 4.33 -13.42 -15.99
CA PRO A 113 4.31 -13.27 -14.54
C PRO A 113 4.71 -14.57 -13.84
N TYR A 114 5.23 -14.46 -12.63
CA TYR A 114 5.49 -15.61 -11.78
C TYR A 114 4.21 -16.31 -11.35
N GLN A 115 4.22 -17.65 -11.40
CA GLN A 115 3.17 -18.53 -10.94
C GLN A 115 3.68 -19.36 -9.77
N GLU A 116 3.07 -19.20 -8.59
CA GLU A 116 3.52 -19.89 -7.38
C GLU A 116 3.34 -21.41 -7.45
N ALA A 117 2.20 -21.88 -7.97
CA ALA A 117 1.87 -23.30 -8.02
C ALA A 117 2.87 -24.12 -8.86
N SER A 118 3.39 -23.54 -9.94
CA SER A 118 4.36 -24.20 -10.82
C SER A 118 5.81 -23.76 -10.57
N GLY A 119 6.03 -22.67 -9.83
CA GLY A 119 7.35 -22.06 -9.64
C GLY A 119 7.94 -21.40 -10.89
N GLN A 120 7.14 -21.23 -11.94
CA GLN A 120 7.58 -20.73 -13.25
C GLN A 120 7.27 -19.23 -13.45
N GLY A 121 7.82 -18.64 -14.51
CA GLY A 121 7.64 -17.23 -14.88
C GLY A 121 8.85 -16.35 -14.55
N LEU A 122 8.91 -15.16 -15.16
CA LEU A 122 10.09 -14.30 -15.13
C LEU A 122 9.97 -13.16 -14.10
N LEU A 123 8.88 -12.39 -14.14
CA LEU A 123 8.73 -11.21 -13.28
C LEU A 123 7.87 -11.52 -12.06
N ARG A 124 8.31 -11.08 -10.87
CA ARG A 124 7.76 -11.47 -9.55
C ARG A 124 7.19 -10.31 -8.77
#